data_AF-A0AAI9TU95-F1
#
_entry.id   AF-A0AAI9TU95-F1
#
_cell.length_a   1.000
_cell.length_b   1.000
_cell.length_c   1.000
_cell.angle_alpha   90.00
_cell.angle_beta   90.00
_cell.angle_gamma   90.00
#
_symmetry.space_group_name_H-M   'P 1'
#
loop_
_entity.id
_entity.type
_entity.pdbx_description
1 polymer ?
#
loop_
_entity_poly.entity_id
_entity_poly.type
_entity_poly.pdbx_seq_one_letter_code
_entity_poly.pdbx_strand_id
1 'polypeptide(L)'
;MHTSTLLATLLPAAGAFAQYGYGAQESSTNTASAAASSSSSIAGVHVVKVGDGGLTFEPNSITAAVGEVVEFHFYPRAHSVAQSAFDSPCQPLTNGSTTGFFSGPVQVASGVGSEVFTVEVKDTNPKWFYCATGQHCQGGMVGVINAPASGARTIEQYAQAAAAAQSNVAPSATGGGTLGSAATGSPSSASSSPSASSSSQPSAGIEARGDVRWGLLSLGMAAAGVVGGLLI
;
A
#
# COMPACT_ATOMS: atom_id res chain seq x y z
N MET A 1 -52.70 -40.20 10.34
CA MET A 1 -54.01 -39.79 10.89
C MET A 1 -53.75 -38.91 12.09
N HIS A 2 -54.38 -37.73 12.12
CA HIS A 2 -54.78 -36.90 13.28
C HIS A 2 -54.86 -35.43 12.84
N THR A 3 -56.01 -34.81 13.09
CA THR A 3 -56.44 -33.49 12.62
C THR A 3 -56.74 -32.58 13.79
N SER A 4 -56.43 -31.28 13.70
CA SER A 4 -57.15 -30.11 14.29
C SER A 4 -56.31 -28.86 13.97
N THR A 5 -56.73 -27.85 13.19
CA THR A 5 -57.97 -27.05 13.09
C THR A 5 -57.97 -25.82 14.01
N LEU A 6 -57.62 -24.67 13.39
CA LEU A 6 -58.09 -23.29 13.59
C LEU A 6 -58.41 -22.73 15.00
N LEU A 7 -57.86 -21.55 15.28
CA LEU A 7 -58.69 -20.41 15.69
C LEU A 7 -58.09 -19.08 15.20
N ALA A 8 -58.92 -18.20 14.66
CA ALA A 8 -58.57 -16.85 14.23
C ALA A 8 -59.54 -15.84 14.85
N THR A 9 -59.03 -14.70 15.33
CA THR A 9 -59.85 -13.63 15.91
C THR A 9 -59.39 -12.26 15.38
N LEU A 10 -60.24 -11.63 14.57
CA LEU A 10 -60.19 -10.20 14.28
C LEU A 10 -61.00 -9.43 15.33
N LEU A 11 -60.60 -8.21 15.68
CA LEU A 11 -61.34 -6.97 15.38
C LEU A 11 -60.50 -5.72 15.80
N PRO A 12 -60.81 -4.50 15.28
CA PRO A 12 -59.94 -3.33 15.37
C PRO A 12 -60.38 -2.28 16.41
N ALA A 13 -59.52 -1.28 16.64
CA ALA A 13 -59.93 0.04 17.10
C ALA A 13 -59.16 1.12 16.31
N ALA A 14 -59.88 1.95 15.55
CA ALA A 14 -59.32 3.10 14.88
C ALA A 14 -59.37 4.33 15.81
N GLY A 15 -58.25 5.04 15.93
CA GLY A 15 -58.18 6.34 16.58
C GLY A 15 -57.53 7.34 15.62
N ALA A 16 -58.32 8.25 15.05
CA ALA A 16 -57.84 9.29 14.16
C ALA A 16 -57.90 10.65 14.86
N PHE A 17 -56.78 11.37 14.87
CA PHE A 17 -56.77 12.82 15.11
C PHE A 17 -55.89 13.53 14.06
N ALA A 18 -56.48 14.58 13.49
CA ALA A 18 -55.90 15.63 12.66
C ALA A 18 -54.79 16.41 13.40
N GLN A 19 -53.92 17.23 12.79
CA GLN A 19 -53.52 17.57 11.40
C GLN A 19 -52.17 18.36 11.52
N TYR A 20 -51.66 18.98 10.44
CA TYR A 20 -50.50 19.90 10.36
C TYR A 20 -49.11 19.31 10.75
N GLY A 21 -47.98 19.66 10.11
CA GLY A 21 -47.76 20.43 8.87
C GLY A 21 -46.28 20.77 8.70
N TYR A 22 -45.69 20.46 7.53
CA TYR A 22 -44.37 20.89 7.00
C TYR A 22 -43.09 20.57 7.82
N GLY A 23 -42.17 19.85 7.17
CA GLY A 23 -40.79 19.67 7.65
C GLY A 23 -40.11 18.44 7.05
N ALA A 24 -39.42 18.60 5.92
CA ALA A 24 -38.56 17.55 5.39
C ALA A 24 -37.19 17.63 6.09
N GLN A 25 -36.72 16.53 6.69
CA GLN A 25 -35.33 16.43 7.13
C GLN A 25 -34.79 14.99 7.03
N GLU A 26 -34.19 14.73 5.88
CA GLU A 26 -32.89 14.06 5.69
C GLU A 26 -32.53 12.85 6.59
N SER A 27 -32.47 11.66 5.95
CA SER A 27 -31.90 10.44 6.53
C SER A 27 -30.45 10.64 6.98
N SER A 28 -30.20 10.53 8.28
CA SER A 28 -28.84 10.45 8.83
C SER A 28 -28.25 9.05 8.60
N THR A 29 -27.81 8.78 7.38
CA THR A 29 -26.98 7.61 7.08
C THR A 29 -25.59 7.83 7.68
N ASN A 30 -25.20 7.02 8.66
CA ASN A 30 -23.83 7.02 9.18
C ASN A 30 -22.86 6.49 8.11
N THR A 31 -22.36 7.39 7.27
CA THR A 31 -21.22 7.13 6.39
C THR A 31 -19.97 7.01 7.24
N ALA A 32 -19.62 5.78 7.62
CA ALA A 32 -18.31 5.48 8.16
C ALA A 32 -17.26 5.83 7.09
N SER A 33 -16.60 6.98 7.25
CA SER A 33 -15.52 7.38 6.37
C SER A 33 -14.34 6.43 6.60
N ALA A 34 -14.19 5.46 5.69
CA ALA A 34 -12.99 4.65 5.63
C ALA A 34 -11.82 5.60 5.35
N ALA A 35 -10.94 5.76 6.33
CA ALA A 35 -9.73 6.55 6.17
C ALA A 35 -8.86 5.86 5.11
N ALA A 36 -8.82 6.44 3.91
CA ALA A 36 -7.91 6.00 2.87
C ALA A 36 -6.47 6.27 3.33
N SER A 37 -5.79 5.23 3.82
CA SER A 37 -4.36 5.26 4.11
C SER A 37 -3.63 5.70 2.85
N SER A 38 -3.15 6.94 2.85
CA SER A 38 -2.52 7.55 1.68
C SER A 38 -1.12 6.98 1.48
N SER A 39 -1.03 5.83 0.80
CA SER A 39 0.23 5.35 0.22
C SER A 39 0.80 6.47 -0.67
N SER A 40 2.05 6.86 -0.43
CA SER A 40 2.71 7.95 -1.16
C SER A 40 3.04 7.52 -2.59
N SER A 41 2.05 7.57 -3.49
CA SER A 41 2.23 7.30 -4.92
C SER A 41 3.04 8.41 -5.57
N ILE A 42 4.28 8.10 -5.98
CA ILE A 42 4.84 8.75 -7.17
C ILE A 42 3.92 8.44 -8.35
N ALA A 43 3.71 9.42 -9.24
CA ALA A 43 2.77 9.28 -10.35
C ALA A 43 3.08 8.02 -11.18
N GLY A 44 2.09 7.13 -11.31
CA GLY A 44 2.24 5.86 -12.03
C GLY A 44 2.76 4.66 -11.22
N VAL A 45 2.95 4.78 -9.89
CA VAL A 45 3.31 3.65 -9.02
C VAL A 45 2.30 3.46 -7.90
N HIS A 46 1.80 2.23 -7.76
CA HIS A 46 0.88 1.81 -6.72
C HIS A 46 1.59 0.86 -5.75
N VAL A 47 1.70 1.23 -4.48
CA VAL A 47 2.37 0.42 -3.46
C VAL A 47 1.37 -0.46 -2.71
N VAL A 48 1.60 -1.77 -2.73
CA VAL A 48 0.92 -2.79 -1.92
C VAL A 48 1.88 -3.32 -0.86
N LYS A 49 1.51 -3.20 0.41
CA LYS A 49 2.16 -3.93 1.48
C LYS A 49 1.71 -5.38 1.46
N VAL A 50 2.66 -6.31 1.55
CA VAL A 50 2.41 -7.75 1.58
C VAL A 50 2.77 -8.30 2.95
N GLY A 51 1.77 -8.65 3.75
CA GLY A 51 1.99 -9.26 5.07
C GLY A 51 2.20 -8.28 6.23
N ASP A 52 1.93 -6.99 6.07
CA ASP A 52 2.08 -6.00 7.15
C ASP A 52 1.05 -6.27 8.26
N GLY A 53 1.52 -6.71 9.42
CA GLY A 53 0.69 -7.02 10.59
C GLY A 53 -0.27 -8.24 10.46
N GLY A 54 -0.39 -8.90 9.30
CA GLY A 54 -1.37 -9.97 9.11
C GLY A 54 -1.31 -10.68 7.75
N LEU A 55 -2.29 -11.54 7.48
CA LEU A 55 -2.43 -12.26 6.21
C LEU A 55 -3.17 -11.39 5.18
N THR A 56 -2.57 -10.25 4.82
CA THR A 56 -3.23 -9.20 4.04
C THR A 56 -2.36 -8.65 2.92
N PHE A 57 -3.03 -8.11 1.90
CA PHE A 57 -2.48 -7.15 0.94
C PHE A 57 -3.10 -5.79 1.26
N GLU A 58 -2.29 -4.75 1.45
CA GLU A 58 -2.77 -3.40 1.78
C GLU A 58 -2.24 -2.35 0.79
N PRO A 59 -3.09 -1.74 -0.05
CA PRO A 59 -4.51 -2.05 -0.27
C PRO A 59 -4.71 -3.40 -0.98
N ASN A 60 -5.87 -4.03 -0.76
CA ASN A 60 -6.26 -5.26 -1.45
C ASN A 60 -6.97 -5.02 -2.79
N SER A 61 -7.29 -3.77 -3.12
CA SER A 61 -7.91 -3.37 -4.39
C SER A 61 -7.25 -2.10 -4.91
N ILE A 62 -6.79 -2.14 -6.18
CA ILE A 62 -6.11 -1.03 -6.85
C ILE A 62 -6.82 -0.72 -8.18
N THR A 63 -6.89 0.55 -8.55
CA THR A 63 -7.18 0.98 -9.93
C THR A 63 -5.93 1.64 -10.51
N ALA A 64 -5.44 1.13 -11.63
CA ALA A 64 -4.20 1.55 -12.27
C ALA A 64 -4.35 1.60 -13.79
N ALA A 65 -3.79 2.64 -14.41
CA ALA A 65 -3.81 2.85 -15.85
C ALA A 65 -2.74 2.01 -16.57
N VAL A 66 -2.87 1.87 -17.90
CA VAL A 66 -1.87 1.16 -18.71
C VAL A 66 -0.54 1.92 -18.72
N GLY A 67 0.55 1.21 -18.46
CA GLY A 67 1.90 1.78 -18.31
C GLY A 67 2.26 2.17 -16.88
N GLU A 68 1.31 2.10 -15.93
CA GLU A 68 1.61 2.19 -14.50
C GLU A 68 2.13 0.85 -13.95
N VAL A 69 2.74 0.87 -12.77
CA VAL A 69 3.26 -0.33 -12.11
C VAL A 69 2.66 -0.51 -10.71
N VAL A 70 2.49 -1.77 -10.31
CA VAL A 70 2.12 -2.15 -8.94
C VAL A 70 3.36 -2.77 -8.27
N GLU A 71 3.81 -2.15 -7.19
CA GLU A 71 4.92 -2.60 -6.37
C GLU A 71 4.41 -3.35 -5.13
N PHE A 72 4.80 -4.59 -4.97
CA PHE A 72 4.49 -5.43 -3.82
C PHE A 72 5.68 -5.45 -2.85
N HIS A 73 5.55 -4.71 -1.75
CA HIS A 73 6.55 -4.53 -0.70
C HIS A 73 6.33 -5.54 0.42
N PHE A 74 7.28 -6.45 0.65
CA PHE A 74 7.10 -7.57 1.59
C PHE A 74 7.44 -7.18 3.03
N TYR A 75 6.60 -7.64 3.97
CA TYR A 75 6.74 -7.48 5.42
C TYR A 75 7.06 -8.84 6.07
N PRO A 76 7.39 -8.90 7.37
CA PRO A 76 8.02 -10.08 7.97
C PRO A 76 7.21 -11.37 7.86
N ARG A 77 7.93 -12.51 7.81
CA ARG A 77 7.48 -13.88 7.45
C ARG A 77 7.58 -14.16 5.94
N ALA A 78 7.16 -15.36 5.54
CA ALA A 78 7.10 -15.79 4.14
C ALA A 78 5.76 -15.39 3.53
N HIS A 79 5.80 -14.62 2.45
CA HIS A 79 4.62 -14.30 1.65
C HIS A 79 4.95 -14.43 0.16
N SER A 80 3.94 -14.26 -0.69
CA SER A 80 4.07 -14.37 -2.14
C SER A 80 2.90 -13.68 -2.81
N VAL A 81 3.06 -13.33 -4.09
CA VAL A 81 2.05 -12.72 -4.94
C VAL A 81 1.91 -13.59 -6.17
N ALA A 82 0.76 -14.27 -6.33
CA ALA A 82 0.46 -15.13 -7.47
C ALA A 82 -0.87 -14.71 -8.11
N GLN A 83 -0.91 -14.64 -9.45
CA GLN A 83 -2.14 -14.35 -10.18
C GLN A 83 -3.04 -15.59 -10.29
N SER A 84 -4.36 -15.38 -10.27
CA SER A 84 -5.42 -16.38 -10.43
C SER A 84 -6.49 -15.93 -11.44
N ALA A 85 -7.49 -16.78 -11.67
CA ALA A 85 -8.78 -16.36 -12.20
C ALA A 85 -9.74 -16.05 -11.04
N PHE A 86 -10.70 -15.13 -11.25
CA PHE A 86 -11.73 -14.83 -10.25
C PHE A 86 -12.47 -16.08 -9.78
N ASP A 87 -12.86 -16.94 -10.73
CA ASP A 87 -13.67 -18.13 -10.46
C ASP A 87 -12.85 -19.30 -9.86
N SER A 88 -11.52 -19.16 -9.76
CA SER A 88 -10.58 -20.15 -9.22
C SER A 88 -9.53 -19.50 -8.28
N PRO A 89 -9.94 -18.96 -7.12
CA PRO A 89 -9.01 -18.46 -6.12
C PRO A 89 -8.08 -19.56 -5.59
N CYS A 90 -6.92 -19.15 -5.07
CA CYS A 90 -5.89 -20.03 -4.53
C CYS A 90 -5.30 -21.05 -5.54
N GLN A 91 -5.61 -20.89 -6.83
CA GLN A 91 -5.08 -21.67 -7.94
C GLN A 91 -4.31 -20.74 -8.91
N PRO A 92 -3.19 -21.20 -9.49
CA PRO A 92 -2.37 -20.39 -10.38
C PRO A 92 -3.11 -20.14 -11.70
N LEU A 93 -3.11 -18.90 -12.18
CA LEU A 93 -3.62 -18.59 -13.52
C LEU A 93 -2.70 -19.22 -14.56
N THR A 94 -3.23 -20.17 -15.34
CA THR A 94 -2.55 -20.75 -16.50
C THR A 94 -3.27 -20.34 -17.78
N ASN A 95 -2.57 -19.67 -18.70
CA ASN A 95 -3.06 -19.35 -20.03
C ASN A 95 -2.15 -20.02 -21.07
N GLY A 96 -2.57 -21.19 -21.57
CA GLY A 96 -1.71 -22.06 -22.36
C GLY A 96 -0.48 -22.49 -21.56
N SER A 97 0.72 -22.25 -22.11
CA SER A 97 1.99 -22.53 -21.45
C SER A 97 2.50 -21.41 -20.53
N THR A 98 1.77 -20.29 -20.44
CA THR A 98 2.20 -19.10 -19.69
C THR A 98 1.40 -19.00 -18.40
N THR A 99 2.09 -19.07 -17.27
CA THR A 99 1.55 -18.68 -15.97
C THR A 99 1.29 -17.16 -15.96
N GLY A 100 0.26 -16.70 -15.25
CA GLY A 100 0.16 -15.31 -14.82
C GLY A 100 1.35 -14.88 -13.93
N PHE A 101 1.32 -13.66 -13.39
CA PHE A 101 2.45 -13.20 -12.57
C PHE A 101 2.64 -14.03 -11.28
N PHE A 102 3.90 -14.26 -10.91
CA PHE A 102 4.28 -14.90 -9.67
C PHE A 102 5.63 -14.38 -9.16
N SER A 103 5.64 -13.88 -7.92
CA SER A 103 6.88 -13.44 -7.24
C SER A 103 7.78 -14.60 -6.80
N GLY A 104 7.23 -15.79 -6.59
CA GLY A 104 7.88 -16.79 -5.73
C GLY A 104 7.65 -16.49 -4.24
N PRO A 105 8.05 -17.41 -3.33
CA PRO A 105 8.05 -17.14 -1.89
C PRO A 105 9.16 -16.14 -1.53
N VAL A 106 8.77 -15.01 -0.94
CA VAL A 106 9.67 -13.98 -0.42
C VAL A 106 9.61 -14.03 1.11
N GLN A 107 10.77 -14.20 1.75
CA GLN A 107 10.91 -14.28 3.20
C GLN A 107 11.59 -13.02 3.74
N VAL A 108 10.89 -12.27 4.59
CA VAL A 108 11.44 -11.09 5.27
C VAL A 108 11.60 -11.39 6.77
N ALA A 109 12.68 -10.94 7.38
CA ALA A 109 12.98 -11.19 8.79
C ALA A 109 12.32 -10.16 9.73
N SER A 110 12.41 -8.88 9.39
CA SER A 110 11.94 -7.74 10.19
C SER A 110 11.82 -6.48 9.33
N GLY A 111 10.85 -5.61 9.63
CA GLY A 111 10.61 -4.40 8.82
C GLY A 111 10.13 -4.72 7.41
N VAL A 112 10.34 -3.78 6.48
CA VAL A 112 10.10 -4.01 5.05
C VAL A 112 11.31 -4.69 4.40
N GLY A 113 11.07 -5.63 3.50
CA GLY A 113 12.10 -6.31 2.72
C GLY A 113 12.81 -5.38 1.73
N SER A 114 14.04 -5.73 1.35
CA SER A 114 14.79 -5.04 0.30
C SER A 114 14.28 -5.36 -1.10
N GLU A 115 13.72 -6.55 -1.29
CA GLU A 115 13.14 -7.02 -2.54
C GLU A 115 11.67 -6.61 -2.64
N VAL A 116 11.33 -5.97 -3.74
CA VAL A 116 9.97 -5.61 -4.16
C VAL A 116 9.63 -6.37 -5.43
N PHE A 117 8.43 -6.92 -5.50
CA PHE A 117 7.93 -7.53 -6.73
C PHE A 117 7.11 -6.49 -7.51
N THR A 118 7.53 -6.19 -8.74
CA THR A 118 6.91 -5.15 -9.56
C THR A 118 6.17 -5.77 -10.75
N VAL A 119 4.90 -5.41 -10.90
CA VAL A 119 4.03 -5.85 -12.01
C VAL A 119 3.61 -4.64 -12.84
N GLU A 120 3.92 -4.67 -14.14
CA GLU A 120 3.50 -3.66 -15.11
C GLU A 120 2.04 -3.87 -15.54
N VAL A 121 1.25 -2.80 -15.52
CA VAL A 121 -0.15 -2.81 -15.97
C VAL A 121 -0.18 -2.64 -17.49
N LYS A 122 -0.23 -3.77 -18.21
CA LYS A 122 -0.23 -3.82 -19.69
C LYS A 122 -1.60 -3.63 -20.32
N ASP A 123 -2.65 -3.77 -19.52
CA ASP A 123 -4.05 -3.73 -19.94
C ASP A 123 -4.95 -3.48 -18.71
N THR A 124 -6.17 -2.99 -18.94
CA THR A 124 -7.14 -2.68 -17.88
C THR A 124 -8.00 -3.87 -17.45
N ASN A 125 -7.72 -5.11 -17.91
CA ASN A 125 -8.52 -6.26 -17.48
C ASN A 125 -8.21 -6.60 -16.01
N PRO A 126 -9.22 -7.03 -15.22
CA PRO A 126 -9.03 -7.37 -13.82
C PRO A 126 -7.97 -8.45 -13.62
N LYS A 127 -7.01 -8.20 -12.72
CA LYS A 127 -5.99 -9.18 -12.31
C LYS A 127 -6.18 -9.53 -10.85
N TRP A 128 -6.80 -10.68 -10.62
CA TRP A 128 -7.00 -11.28 -9.31
C TRP A 128 -5.73 -11.97 -8.85
N PHE A 129 -5.38 -11.82 -7.57
CA PHE A 129 -4.16 -12.37 -7.02
C PHE A 129 -4.33 -12.85 -5.57
N TYR A 130 -3.43 -13.72 -5.13
CA TYR A 130 -3.46 -14.35 -3.82
C TYR A 130 -2.04 -14.62 -3.31
N CYS A 131 -1.93 -14.90 -2.01
CA CYS A 131 -0.70 -15.43 -1.44
C CYS A 131 -0.69 -16.96 -1.50
N ALA A 132 0.21 -17.50 -2.32
CA ALA A 132 0.43 -18.94 -2.50
C ALA A 132 1.20 -19.62 -1.36
N THR A 133 1.45 -18.91 -0.25
CA THR A 133 2.17 -19.45 0.91
C THR A 133 1.20 -20.13 1.88
N GLY A 134 1.44 -21.40 2.21
CA GLY A 134 0.65 -22.14 3.21
C GLY A 134 -0.86 -22.05 2.96
N GLN A 135 -1.63 -21.70 3.99
CA GLN A 135 -3.08 -21.43 3.89
C GLN A 135 -3.40 -19.92 3.84
N HIS A 136 -2.47 -19.06 3.41
CA HIS A 136 -2.67 -17.61 3.47
C HIS A 136 -3.83 -17.15 2.58
N CYS A 137 -4.01 -17.77 1.40
CA CYS A 137 -5.13 -17.48 0.50
C CYS A 137 -6.49 -17.75 1.17
N GLN A 138 -6.68 -18.93 1.77
CA GLN A 138 -7.89 -19.25 2.54
C GLN A 138 -8.05 -18.37 3.79
N GLY A 139 -6.95 -17.91 4.35
CA GLY A 139 -6.92 -16.90 5.43
C GLY A 139 -7.32 -15.48 5.00
N GLY A 140 -7.75 -15.27 3.76
CA GLY A 140 -8.18 -13.98 3.23
C GLY A 140 -7.08 -13.16 2.55
N MET A 141 -5.86 -13.70 2.38
CA MET A 141 -4.76 -13.00 1.72
C MET A 141 -4.92 -13.01 0.20
N VAL A 142 -5.83 -12.17 -0.27
CA VAL A 142 -6.24 -11.98 -1.66
C VAL A 142 -6.34 -10.50 -2.04
N GLY A 143 -6.21 -10.20 -3.33
CA GLY A 143 -6.34 -8.85 -3.86
C GLY A 143 -6.69 -8.80 -5.34
N VAL A 144 -6.90 -7.58 -5.84
CA VAL A 144 -7.26 -7.31 -7.23
C VAL A 144 -6.66 -6.00 -7.76
N ILE A 145 -6.14 -6.04 -8.98
CA ILE A 145 -5.82 -4.85 -9.79
C ILE A 145 -6.95 -4.69 -10.81
N ASN A 146 -7.49 -3.48 -10.96
CA ASN A 146 -8.53 -3.12 -11.91
C ASN A 146 -9.80 -3.98 -11.79
N ALA A 147 -10.37 -4.06 -10.58
CA ALA A 147 -11.66 -4.71 -10.36
C ALA A 147 -12.77 -4.09 -11.24
N PRO A 148 -13.75 -4.88 -11.71
CA PRO A 148 -14.92 -4.34 -12.39
C PRO A 148 -15.67 -3.32 -11.52
N ALA A 149 -15.99 -2.15 -12.07
CA ALA A 149 -16.71 -1.09 -11.36
C ALA A 149 -18.17 -1.45 -11.00
N SER A 150 -18.70 -2.57 -11.53
CA SER A 150 -20.04 -3.06 -11.25
C SER A 150 -20.17 -4.56 -11.51
N GLY A 151 -21.25 -5.16 -11.02
CA GLY A 151 -21.54 -6.59 -11.13
C GLY A 151 -21.06 -7.40 -9.93
N ALA A 152 -21.10 -8.74 -10.05
CA ALA A 152 -20.86 -9.67 -8.94
C ALA A 152 -19.37 -10.02 -8.70
N ARG A 153 -18.45 -9.55 -9.55
CA ARG A 153 -17.01 -9.85 -9.45
C ARG A 153 -16.28 -8.83 -8.58
N THR A 154 -16.56 -8.86 -7.27
CA THR A 154 -15.97 -7.94 -6.27
C THR A 154 -14.87 -8.61 -5.44
N ILE A 155 -14.06 -7.82 -4.71
CA ILE A 155 -12.99 -8.35 -3.86
C ILE A 155 -13.51 -9.17 -2.68
N GLU A 156 -14.69 -8.81 -2.15
CA GLU A 156 -15.38 -9.54 -1.08
C GLU A 156 -15.81 -10.93 -1.56
N GLN A 157 -16.36 -11.03 -2.77
CA GLN A 157 -16.76 -12.31 -3.37
C GLN A 157 -15.56 -13.19 -3.69
N TYR A 158 -14.47 -12.60 -4.18
CA TYR A 158 -13.21 -13.31 -4.42
C TYR A 158 -12.60 -13.83 -3.09
N ALA A 159 -12.63 -13.03 -2.02
CA ALA A 159 -12.19 -13.44 -0.69
C ALA A 159 -13.07 -14.53 -0.07
N GLN A 160 -14.40 -14.45 -0.25
CA GLN A 160 -15.34 -15.49 0.21
C GLN A 160 -15.09 -16.82 -0.52
N ALA A 161 -14.87 -16.78 -1.83
CA ALA A 161 -14.52 -17.97 -2.61
C ALA A 161 -13.14 -18.53 -2.22
N ALA A 162 -12.16 -17.67 -1.93
CA ALA A 162 -10.84 -18.07 -1.46
C ALA A 162 -10.88 -18.78 -0.10
N ALA A 163 -11.68 -18.29 0.84
CA ALA A 163 -11.89 -18.94 2.14
C ALA A 163 -12.51 -20.35 2.03
N ALA A 164 -13.23 -20.64 0.95
CA ALA A 164 -13.79 -21.96 0.66
C ALA A 164 -12.85 -22.88 -0.16
N ALA A 165 -11.70 -22.37 -0.63
CA ALA A 165 -10.80 -23.11 -1.52
C ALA A 165 -10.12 -24.29 -0.79
N GLN A 166 -10.26 -25.49 -1.36
CA GLN A 166 -9.78 -26.74 -0.75
C GLN A 166 -8.25 -26.88 -0.73
N SER A 167 -7.54 -26.12 -1.57
CA SER A 167 -6.08 -26.11 -1.62
C SER A 167 -5.55 -24.74 -2.05
N ASN A 168 -4.29 -24.46 -1.69
CA ASN A 168 -3.53 -23.30 -2.14
C ASN A 168 -2.32 -23.81 -2.93
N VAL A 169 -2.23 -23.45 -4.20
CA VAL A 169 -1.28 -24.06 -5.15
C VAL A 169 -0.33 -23.00 -5.67
N ALA A 170 0.96 -23.12 -5.35
CA ALA A 170 1.97 -22.24 -5.91
C ALA A 170 2.23 -22.53 -7.40
N PRO A 171 2.38 -21.51 -8.25
CA PRO A 171 2.91 -21.69 -9.59
C PRO A 171 4.32 -22.30 -9.59
N SER A 172 4.65 -23.06 -10.63
CA SER A 172 5.92 -23.78 -10.74
C SER A 172 7.14 -22.92 -11.08
N ALA A 173 6.94 -21.70 -11.57
CA ALA A 173 8.01 -20.77 -11.95
C ALA A 173 7.58 -19.32 -11.70
N THR A 174 8.52 -18.48 -11.27
CA THR A 174 8.36 -17.03 -11.14
C THR A 174 8.26 -16.36 -12.52
N GLY A 175 7.50 -15.27 -12.62
CA GLY A 175 7.34 -14.56 -13.89
C GLY A 175 6.26 -13.47 -13.86
N GLY A 176 5.97 -12.87 -15.02
CA GLY A 176 4.94 -11.84 -15.19
C GLY A 176 5.19 -10.50 -14.46
N GLY A 177 6.35 -10.38 -13.80
CA GLY A 177 6.84 -9.20 -13.07
C GLY A 177 8.31 -9.41 -12.73
N THR A 178 8.92 -8.48 -11.99
CA THR A 178 10.34 -8.52 -11.60
C THR A 178 10.51 -8.40 -10.10
N LEU A 179 11.36 -9.23 -9.49
CA LEU A 179 11.90 -8.98 -8.15
C LEU A 179 13.15 -8.10 -8.25
N GLY A 180 13.28 -7.13 -7.35
CA GLY A 180 14.47 -6.31 -7.18
C GLY A 180 14.20 -5.07 -6.33
N SER A 181 15.05 -4.05 -6.45
CA SER A 181 14.84 -2.76 -5.78
C SER A 181 13.54 -2.08 -6.24
N ALA A 182 12.84 -1.45 -5.30
CA ALA A 182 11.73 -0.56 -5.59
C ALA A 182 12.15 0.60 -6.52
N ALA A 183 11.28 0.97 -7.48
CA ALA A 183 11.41 2.20 -8.24
C ALA A 183 11.09 3.42 -7.36
N THR A 184 10.19 3.25 -6.39
CA THR A 184 10.06 4.17 -5.26
C THR A 184 11.23 3.96 -4.29
N GLY A 185 12.18 4.89 -4.23
CA GLY A 185 13.29 4.79 -3.25
C GLY A 185 12.77 4.52 -1.84
N SER A 186 13.37 3.54 -1.13
CA SER A 186 12.85 3.02 0.14
C SER A 186 12.48 4.15 1.12
N PRO A 187 11.39 4.01 1.90
CA PRO A 187 11.02 4.96 2.95
C PRO A 187 12.03 4.89 4.10
N SER A 188 13.21 5.48 3.86
CA SER A 188 14.19 5.79 4.88
C SER A 188 13.53 6.77 5.84
N SER A 189 13.47 6.42 7.12
CA SER A 189 12.88 7.27 8.15
C SER A 189 13.68 8.57 8.29
N ALA A 190 13.24 9.60 7.58
CA ALA A 190 13.87 10.92 7.58
C ALA A 190 13.55 11.67 8.88
N SER A 191 14.24 11.31 9.95
CA SER A 191 14.30 12.10 11.19
C SER A 191 15.13 13.35 10.97
N SER A 192 14.56 14.33 10.24
CA SER A 192 15.13 15.66 10.02
C SER A 192 14.22 16.71 10.65
N SER A 193 14.44 17.02 11.93
CA SER A 193 13.75 18.14 12.59
C SER A 193 14.17 19.47 11.96
N PRO A 194 13.23 20.31 11.49
CA PRO A 194 13.53 21.67 11.09
C PRO A 194 13.56 22.59 12.32
N SER A 195 14.76 22.96 12.78
CA SER A 195 14.92 24.05 13.76
C SER A 195 15.04 25.38 13.02
N ALA A 196 13.90 26.07 12.83
CA ALA A 196 13.87 27.45 12.38
C ALA A 196 13.90 28.41 13.58
N SER A 197 14.77 29.43 13.55
CA SER A 197 14.74 30.56 14.49
C SER A 197 15.43 31.79 13.90
N SER A 198 14.61 32.70 13.39
CA SER A 198 14.88 34.13 13.19
C SER A 198 13.98 34.90 14.19
N SER A 199 14.21 36.14 14.62
CA SER A 199 15.32 37.11 14.51
C SER A 199 14.94 38.34 15.37
N SER A 200 15.87 39.17 15.84
CA SER A 200 15.53 40.50 16.38
C SER A 200 16.63 41.55 16.17
N GLN A 201 16.29 42.58 15.39
CA GLN A 201 16.91 43.91 15.20
C GLN A 201 16.79 44.81 16.48
N PRO A 202 17.18 46.13 16.52
CA PRO A 202 17.69 47.07 15.50
C PRO A 202 19.06 47.72 15.93
N SER A 203 19.57 48.91 15.53
CA SER A 203 19.19 50.01 14.60
C SER A 203 20.40 50.90 14.24
N ALA A 204 20.34 51.62 13.09
CA ALA A 204 21.10 52.85 12.70
C ALA A 204 22.65 52.86 12.76
N GLY A 205 23.40 53.62 11.94
CA GLY A 205 23.06 54.48 10.80
C GLY A 205 24.32 55.21 10.26
N ILE A 206 24.17 55.88 9.10
CA ILE A 206 25.05 56.90 8.46
C ILE A 206 26.54 56.61 8.09
N GLU A 207 26.79 56.80 6.78
CA GLU A 207 27.87 57.59 6.16
C GLU A 207 29.33 57.09 5.92
N ALA A 208 29.78 57.45 4.71
CA ALA A 208 31.12 57.88 4.30
C ALA A 208 32.24 56.86 3.96
N ARG A 209 32.35 56.56 2.65
CA ARG A 209 33.56 56.63 1.79
C ARG A 209 34.93 56.83 2.46
N GLY A 210 35.87 55.92 2.18
CA GLY A 210 37.31 56.15 2.36
C GLY A 210 38.17 54.92 2.06
N ASP A 211 38.91 54.93 0.95
CA ASP A 211 40.10 54.10 0.78
C ASP A 211 41.19 54.50 1.80
N VAL A 212 42.08 53.58 2.19
CA VAL A 212 43.56 53.79 2.16
C VAL A 212 44.32 52.57 2.72
N ARG A 213 45.21 52.10 1.86
CA ARG A 213 46.40 51.24 2.08
C ARG A 213 47.33 51.72 3.21
N TRP A 214 47.62 50.84 4.18
CA TRP A 214 48.90 50.66 4.92
C TRP A 214 48.85 49.25 5.55
N GLY A 215 49.90 48.45 5.77
CA GLY A 215 51.34 48.59 5.56
C GLY A 215 52.10 47.73 6.60
N LEU A 216 53.23 47.10 6.22
CA LEU A 216 54.15 46.27 7.05
C LEU A 216 53.64 44.86 7.44
N LEU A 217 54.33 43.73 7.21
CA LEU A 217 55.74 43.28 7.42
C LEU A 217 56.04 42.70 8.82
N SER A 218 56.18 41.37 8.90
CA SER A 218 57.08 40.55 9.77
C SER A 218 56.82 39.07 9.42
N LEU A 219 57.68 38.25 8.79
CA LEU A 219 59.07 37.81 9.01
C LEU A 219 59.31 36.95 10.27
N GLY A 220 59.74 35.70 10.05
CA GLY A 220 60.29 34.75 11.04
C GLY A 220 59.31 33.65 11.48
N MET A 221 59.73 32.40 11.71
CA MET A 221 61.01 31.73 11.44
C MET A 221 60.79 30.21 11.28
N ALA A 222 61.73 29.50 10.64
CA ALA A 222 61.62 28.06 10.38
C ALA A 222 62.17 27.19 11.53
N ALA A 223 61.69 25.95 11.62
CA ALA A 223 62.38 24.85 12.30
C ALA A 223 62.08 23.53 11.56
N ALA A 224 63.10 22.70 11.34
CA ALA A 224 63.02 21.46 10.57
C ALA A 224 63.58 20.27 11.36
N GLY A 225 63.05 19.07 11.08
CA GLY A 225 63.50 17.76 11.59
C GLY A 225 62.50 16.69 11.13
N VAL A 226 62.70 15.80 10.14
CA VAL A 226 63.83 14.98 9.64
C VAL A 226 63.90 13.59 10.29
N VAL A 227 63.55 12.55 9.48
CA VAL A 227 63.87 11.09 9.61
C VAL A 227 63.23 10.34 10.80
N GLY A 228 62.73 9.10 10.69
CA GLY A 228 62.57 8.09 9.62
C GLY A 228 61.83 6.86 10.23
N GLY A 229 61.55 5.71 9.61
CA GLY A 229 61.72 5.20 8.23
C GLY A 229 61.39 3.68 8.18
N LEU A 230 61.27 3.11 6.96
CA LEU A 230 61.52 1.69 6.58
C LEU A 230 60.81 0.55 7.39
N LEU A 231 59.73 -0.09 6.92
CA LEU A 231 59.64 -1.17 5.90
C LEU A 231 60.61 -2.36 6.07
N ILE A 232 60.12 -3.44 6.69
CA ILE A 232 60.49 -4.84 6.40
C ILE A 232 59.18 -5.64 6.30
#